data_AF-A0A3M0GYG1-F1
#
_entry.id   AF-A0A3M0GYG1-F1
#
_cell.length_a   1.000
_cell.length_b   1.000
_cell.length_c   1.000
_cell.angle_alpha   90.00
_cell.angle_beta   90.00
_cell.angle_gamma   90.00
#
_symmetry.space_group_name_H-M   'P 1'
#
loop_
_entity.id
_entity.type
_entity.pdbx_description
1 polymer ?
#
loop_
_entity_poly.entity_id
_entity_poly.type
_entity_poly.pdbx_seq_one_letter_code
_entity_poly.pdbx_strand_id
1 'polypeptide(L)'
;MQIQHRSSATLGLFVAVAITASALTACGGDTAPAAPDTATSSIQATPELDPFEYDVNDWKKDTVTRIIDIGRERNESDTAILAALTASYGEVTWWAALDGTSEDLFGWRSPAVIFRGEDRYRAPRYDPAYITGAINYFYQRGHDLNLTPDDPVDYAVEVQTTDVRPASLGDKTYTYYQDRVTQRGEPNRFADESAVRTRYSEALPYAEAALRQIG
;
A
#
# COMPACT_ATOMS: atom_id res chain seq x y z
N MET A 1 50.42 -1.11 8.15
CA MET A 1 50.14 -1.99 6.99
C MET A 1 49.11 -1.26 6.13
N GLN A 2 49.58 -0.50 5.15
CA GLN A 2 48.75 0.18 4.15
C GLN A 2 48.50 -0.77 2.99
N ILE A 3 47.26 -0.81 2.49
CA ILE A 3 46.97 -1.17 1.11
C ILE A 3 45.98 -0.12 0.58
N GLN A 4 46.47 0.71 -0.35
CA GLN A 4 45.68 1.52 -1.27
C GLN A 4 45.29 0.67 -2.49
N HIS A 5 44.14 0.96 -3.09
CA HIS A 5 43.87 1.18 -4.53
C HIS A 5 42.33 1.27 -4.67
N ARG A 6 41.74 2.46 -4.78
CA ARG A 6 41.45 3.28 -5.99
C ARG A 6 40.62 2.58 -7.10
N SER A 7 39.62 3.35 -7.55
CA SER A 7 38.93 3.32 -8.87
C SER A 7 37.77 2.32 -9.00
N SER A 8 36.62 2.59 -9.63
CA SER A 8 36.07 3.75 -10.36
C SER A 8 34.55 3.54 -10.58
N ALA A 9 33.85 4.63 -10.88
CA ALA A 9 32.43 4.79 -11.18
C ALA A 9 31.89 3.97 -12.38
N THR A 10 30.56 3.77 -12.42
CA THR A 10 29.82 3.77 -13.69
C THR A 10 28.36 4.25 -13.50
N LEU A 11 28.04 5.36 -14.17
CA LEU A 11 26.71 5.85 -14.49
C LEU A 11 25.87 4.77 -15.22
N GLY A 12 24.62 4.56 -14.79
CA GLY A 12 23.61 3.91 -15.62
C GLY A 12 22.98 4.91 -16.59
N LEU A 13 23.59 5.03 -17.77
CA LEU A 13 23.13 5.83 -18.90
C LEU A 13 21.88 5.18 -19.52
N PHE A 14 20.71 5.83 -19.46
CA PHE A 14 19.56 5.41 -20.27
C PHE A 14 19.82 5.81 -21.72
N VAL A 15 19.94 4.78 -22.57
CA VAL A 15 20.11 4.90 -24.02
C VAL A 15 18.83 5.46 -24.62
N ALA A 16 18.85 6.70 -25.08
CA ALA A 16 17.87 7.22 -26.02
C ALA A 16 18.15 6.58 -27.39
N VAL A 17 17.25 5.70 -27.83
CA VAL A 17 17.30 5.14 -29.19
C VAL A 17 16.86 6.24 -30.16
N ALA A 18 17.84 6.88 -30.81
CA ALA A 18 17.58 7.73 -31.97
C ALA A 18 17.42 6.84 -33.20
N ILE A 19 16.18 6.68 -33.69
CA ILE A 19 15.92 6.02 -34.97
C ILE A 19 16.26 7.03 -36.07
N THR A 20 17.41 6.86 -36.72
CA THR A 20 17.76 7.58 -37.95
C THR A 20 16.86 7.09 -39.08
N ALA A 21 15.99 7.97 -39.57
CA ALA A 21 15.23 7.72 -40.80
C ALA A 21 16.20 7.73 -41.99
N SER A 22 16.40 6.56 -42.60
CA SER A 22 17.09 6.43 -43.88
C SER A 22 16.15 6.93 -44.99
N ALA A 23 16.39 8.13 -45.51
CA ALA A 23 15.74 8.61 -46.73
C ALA A 23 16.27 7.80 -47.92
N LEU A 24 15.52 6.78 -48.35
CA LEU A 24 15.71 6.14 -49.65
C LEU A 24 15.11 7.04 -50.72
N THR A 25 15.99 7.61 -51.52
CA THR A 25 15.68 8.34 -52.75
C THR A 25 14.96 7.43 -53.74
N ALA A 26 13.73 7.78 -54.12
CA ALA A 26 13.09 7.31 -55.35
C ALA A 26 12.63 8.54 -56.15
N CYS A 27 13.17 8.65 -57.36
CA CYS A 27 12.91 9.71 -58.32
C CYS A 27 11.49 9.63 -58.92
N GLY A 28 10.89 10.80 -59.15
CA GLY A 28 10.09 11.07 -60.35
C GLY A 28 8.60 11.32 -60.14
N GLY A 29 8.17 12.55 -60.43
CA GLY A 29 6.79 12.89 -60.79
C GLY A 29 6.23 14.09 -60.03
N ASP A 30 6.03 15.21 -60.73
CA ASP A 30 5.46 16.45 -60.22
C ASP A 30 4.11 16.25 -59.50
N THR A 31 4.03 16.59 -58.20
CA THR A 31 2.75 16.92 -57.54
C THR A 31 3.01 17.80 -56.31
N ALA A 32 2.13 18.80 -56.14
CA ALA A 32 2.04 19.88 -55.14
C ALA A 32 2.80 19.75 -53.80
N PRO A 33 3.21 20.88 -53.16
CA PRO A 33 3.81 20.85 -51.84
C PRO A 33 2.84 20.20 -50.84
N ALA A 34 3.28 19.09 -50.26
CA ALA A 34 2.56 18.39 -49.20
C ALA A 34 2.29 19.36 -48.05
N ALA A 35 1.03 19.41 -47.59
CA ALA A 35 0.67 20.07 -46.35
C ALA A 35 1.52 19.50 -45.21
N PRO A 36 1.91 20.31 -44.21
CA PRO A 36 2.63 19.78 -43.06
C PRO A 36 1.76 18.73 -42.37
N ASP A 37 2.23 17.49 -42.35
CA ASP A 37 1.69 16.44 -41.50
C ASP A 37 1.84 16.91 -40.06
N THR A 38 0.76 17.45 -39.50
CA THR A 38 0.56 17.46 -38.04
C THR A 38 0.50 16.01 -37.60
N ALA A 39 1.66 15.45 -37.30
CA ALA A 39 1.77 14.22 -36.53
C ALA A 39 1.11 14.50 -35.17
N THR A 40 -0.15 14.11 -35.05
CA THR A 40 -0.83 13.99 -33.76
C THR A 40 -0.02 12.98 -32.96
N SER A 41 0.86 13.47 -32.08
CA SER A 41 1.49 12.64 -31.07
C SER A 41 0.39 12.10 -30.16
N SER A 42 -0.08 10.89 -30.45
CA SER A 42 -0.85 10.12 -29.50
C SER A 42 0.10 9.76 -28.35
N ILE A 43 0.07 10.55 -27.28
CA ILE A 43 0.66 10.14 -26.01
C ILE A 43 -0.12 8.89 -25.62
N GLN A 44 0.53 7.74 -25.75
CA GLN A 44 -0.03 6.48 -25.31
C GLN A 44 -0.15 6.59 -23.79
N ALA A 45 -1.39 6.78 -23.30
CA ALA A 45 -1.66 6.84 -21.87
C ALA A 45 -1.13 5.56 -21.24
N THR A 46 -0.25 5.69 -20.25
CA THR A 46 0.14 4.57 -19.41
C THR A 46 -1.14 3.97 -18.82
N PRO A 47 -1.39 2.65 -18.96
CA PRO A 47 -2.57 2.04 -18.39
C PRO A 47 -2.61 2.35 -16.90
N GLU A 48 -3.74 2.90 -16.44
CA GLU A 48 -3.92 3.25 -15.04
C GLU A 48 -3.87 1.97 -14.19
N LEU A 49 -3.10 2.01 -13.10
CA LEU A 49 -3.01 0.89 -12.17
C LEU A 49 -4.38 0.65 -11.52
N ASP A 50 -4.87 -0.60 -11.57
CA ASP A 50 -6.06 -1.00 -10.83
C ASP A 50 -5.71 -1.16 -9.34
N PRO A 51 -6.31 -0.39 -8.42
CA PRO A 51 -6.01 -0.45 -6.99
C PRO A 51 -6.35 -1.79 -6.32
N PHE A 52 -7.12 -2.67 -6.98
CA PHE A 52 -7.56 -3.93 -6.40
C PHE A 52 -6.85 -5.16 -6.97
N GLU A 53 -6.12 -5.00 -8.07
CA GLU A 53 -5.33 -6.00 -8.81
C GLU A 53 -6.12 -7.24 -9.31
N TYR A 54 -6.78 -7.98 -8.41
CA TYR A 54 -7.58 -9.18 -8.66
C TYR A 54 -8.73 -9.35 -7.65
N ASP A 55 -9.81 -10.05 -8.05
CA ASP A 55 -10.98 -10.38 -7.23
C ASP A 55 -11.56 -9.17 -6.47
N VAL A 56 -12.02 -8.19 -7.25
CA VAL A 56 -12.71 -7.01 -6.73
C VAL A 56 -14.12 -7.40 -6.33
N ASN A 57 -14.47 -7.14 -5.08
CA ASN A 57 -15.82 -7.25 -4.56
C ASN A 57 -16.18 -5.96 -3.83
N ASP A 58 -17.47 -5.76 -3.59
CA ASP A 58 -17.97 -4.49 -3.06
C ASP A 58 -17.41 -4.16 -1.69
N TRP A 59 -17.05 -5.18 -0.89
CA TRP A 59 -16.51 -4.95 0.45
C TRP A 59 -15.06 -4.42 0.43
N LYS A 60 -14.21 -4.78 -0.55
CA LYS A 60 -12.88 -4.17 -0.70
C LYS A 60 -13.01 -2.67 -0.99
N LYS A 61 -13.94 -2.32 -1.87
CA LYS A 61 -14.27 -0.92 -2.19
C LYS A 61 -14.81 -0.19 -0.97
N ASP A 62 -15.78 -0.77 -0.25
CA ASP A 62 -16.33 -0.19 0.97
C ASP A 62 -15.24 0.04 2.03
N THR A 63 -14.29 -0.88 2.15
CA THR A 63 -13.16 -0.74 3.09
C THR A 63 -12.27 0.45 2.71
N VAL A 64 -11.90 0.57 1.43
CA VAL A 64 -11.11 1.71 0.93
C VAL A 64 -11.87 3.03 1.12
N THR A 65 -13.13 3.09 0.70
CA THR A 65 -14.01 4.26 0.89
C THR A 65 -14.07 4.65 2.37
N ARG A 66 -14.25 3.68 3.26
CA ARG A 66 -14.34 3.94 4.70
C ARG A 66 -13.03 4.45 5.32
N ILE A 67 -11.86 4.01 4.84
CA ILE A 67 -10.56 4.58 5.26
C ILE A 67 -10.49 6.07 4.88
N ILE A 68 -10.88 6.39 3.64
CA ILE A 68 -10.83 7.76 3.09
C ILE A 68 -11.85 8.66 3.81
N ASP A 69 -13.10 8.23 3.92
CA ASP A 69 -14.18 9.00 4.52
C ASP A 69 -13.86 9.31 5.99
N ILE A 70 -13.45 8.32 6.78
CA ILE A 70 -13.07 8.54 8.19
C ILE A 70 -11.86 9.47 8.28
N GLY A 71 -10.86 9.31 7.41
CA GLY A 71 -9.71 10.21 7.37
C GLY A 71 -10.12 11.65 7.11
N ARG A 72 -10.99 11.88 6.12
CA ARG A 72 -11.51 13.22 5.81
C ARG A 72 -12.39 13.80 6.91
N GLU A 73 -13.28 13.00 7.50
CA GLU A 73 -14.11 13.42 8.64
C GLU A 73 -13.27 13.88 9.84
N ARG A 74 -12.12 13.26 10.03
CA ARG A 74 -11.15 13.59 11.08
C ARG A 74 -10.18 14.71 10.69
N ASN A 75 -10.25 15.23 9.46
CA ASN A 75 -9.28 16.16 8.88
C ASN A 75 -7.83 15.64 8.92
N GLU A 76 -7.66 14.34 8.69
CA GLU A 76 -6.34 13.74 8.51
C GLU A 76 -5.67 14.28 7.24
N SER A 77 -4.34 14.32 7.22
CA SER A 77 -3.60 14.69 6.02
C SER A 77 -3.72 13.60 4.94
N ASP A 78 -3.55 13.98 3.67
CA ASP A 78 -3.49 13.01 2.57
C ASP A 78 -2.39 11.97 2.81
N THR A 79 -1.26 12.35 3.44
CA THR A 79 -0.21 11.41 3.84
C THR A 79 -0.70 10.38 4.84
N ALA A 80 -1.47 10.78 5.86
CA ALA A 80 -2.02 9.86 6.85
C ALA A 80 -3.07 8.92 6.22
N ILE A 81 -3.91 9.44 5.31
CA ILE A 81 -4.88 8.63 4.54
C ILE A 81 -4.14 7.62 3.65
N LEU A 82 -3.12 8.05 2.91
CA LEU A 82 -2.28 7.18 2.11
C LEU A 82 -1.54 6.15 2.96
N ALA A 83 -1.09 6.52 4.16
CA ALA A 83 -0.44 5.60 5.09
C ALA A 83 -1.41 4.51 5.57
N ALA A 84 -2.64 4.87 5.94
CA ALA A 84 -3.68 3.91 6.32
C ALA A 84 -4.03 2.98 5.15
N LEU A 85 -4.17 3.52 3.93
CA LEU A 85 -4.40 2.73 2.73
C LEU A 85 -3.22 1.79 2.44
N THR A 86 -1.99 2.29 2.55
CA THR A 86 -0.75 1.52 2.33
C THR A 86 -0.63 0.37 3.31
N ALA A 87 -0.85 0.63 4.61
CA ALA A 87 -0.85 -0.41 5.62
C ALA A 87 -1.95 -1.45 5.34
N SER A 88 -3.18 -1.02 5.10
CA SER A 88 -4.31 -1.92 4.82
C SER A 88 -4.07 -2.84 3.62
N TYR A 89 -3.52 -2.31 2.52
CA TYR A 89 -3.17 -3.12 1.37
C TYR A 89 -1.99 -4.05 1.65
N GLY A 90 -0.92 -3.52 2.25
CA GLY A 90 0.30 -4.27 2.51
C GLY A 90 0.07 -5.44 3.47
N GLU A 91 -0.81 -5.28 4.45
CA GLU A 91 -1.15 -6.27 5.46
C GLU A 91 -2.08 -7.36 4.92
N VAL A 92 -3.20 -6.94 4.32
CA VAL A 92 -4.33 -7.84 4.05
C VAL A 92 -4.95 -7.60 2.67
N THR A 93 -4.38 -6.75 1.82
CA THR A 93 -4.89 -6.48 0.47
C THR A 93 -6.36 -6.01 0.50
N TRP A 94 -6.62 -5.02 1.37
CA TRP A 94 -7.94 -4.49 1.71
C TRP A 94 -8.84 -5.42 2.54
N TRP A 95 -8.41 -6.66 2.81
CA TRP A 95 -9.24 -7.69 3.43
C TRP A 95 -9.44 -7.52 4.93
N ALA A 96 -10.61 -7.05 5.34
CA ALA A 96 -11.03 -7.16 6.73
C ALA A 96 -11.42 -8.61 7.06
N ALA A 97 -10.59 -9.30 7.85
CA ALA A 97 -10.79 -10.64 8.40
C ALA A 97 -11.06 -11.76 7.35
N LEU A 98 -10.04 -12.57 7.03
CA LEU A 98 -10.27 -13.83 6.31
C LEU A 98 -11.08 -14.79 7.21
N ASP A 99 -11.96 -15.62 6.64
CA ASP A 99 -12.45 -16.79 7.39
C ASP A 99 -11.23 -17.60 7.80
N GLY A 100 -11.08 -17.84 9.10
CA GLY A 100 -9.92 -18.57 9.58
C GLY A 100 -8.85 -17.69 10.22
N THR A 101 -8.77 -16.40 9.89
CA THR A 101 -7.80 -15.47 10.50
C THR A 101 -8.47 -14.51 11.44
N SER A 102 -7.88 -14.35 12.62
CA SER A 102 -8.31 -13.41 13.64
C SER A 102 -7.62 -12.07 13.48
N GLU A 103 -7.41 -11.55 12.26
CA GLU A 103 -6.63 -10.33 12.01
C GLU A 103 -7.52 -9.16 11.58
N ASP A 104 -7.17 -7.94 11.98
CA ASP A 104 -7.83 -6.68 11.63
C ASP A 104 -7.38 -6.16 10.25
N LEU A 105 -7.92 -5.02 9.86
CA LEU A 105 -7.60 -4.38 8.57
C LEU A 105 -6.12 -4.01 8.43
N PHE A 106 -5.40 -3.92 9.54
CA PHE A 106 -3.98 -3.64 9.59
C PHE A 106 -3.17 -4.85 10.08
N GLY A 107 -3.77 -6.05 10.00
CA GLY A 107 -3.17 -7.33 10.30
C GLY A 107 -2.96 -7.64 11.79
N TRP A 108 -3.38 -6.77 12.71
CA TRP A 108 -3.34 -7.06 14.14
C TRP A 108 -4.35 -8.12 14.52
N ARG A 109 -3.98 -9.03 15.40
CA ARG A 109 -4.90 -10.04 15.91
C ARG A 109 -6.03 -9.40 16.68
N SER A 110 -7.21 -9.45 16.09
CA SER A 110 -8.50 -9.21 16.72
C SER A 110 -8.57 -9.93 18.06
N PRO A 111 -8.76 -9.23 19.18
CA PRO A 111 -9.27 -9.87 20.37
C PRO A 111 -10.59 -10.52 19.97
N ALA A 112 -10.65 -11.84 20.05
CA ALA A 112 -11.87 -12.58 19.83
C ALA A 112 -12.96 -11.87 20.66
N VAL A 113 -13.97 -11.30 20.02
CA VAL A 113 -15.08 -10.67 20.74
C VAL A 113 -15.84 -11.82 21.41
N ILE A 114 -15.45 -12.18 22.64
CA ILE A 114 -16.08 -13.28 23.37
C ILE A 114 -17.45 -12.80 23.82
N PHE A 115 -18.51 -13.21 23.11
CA PHE A 115 -19.86 -13.17 23.68
C PHE A 115 -19.95 -14.21 24.79
N ARG A 116 -20.44 -13.80 25.96
CA ARG A 116 -20.53 -14.64 27.16
C ARG A 116 -21.45 -15.84 26.87
N GLY A 117 -20.89 -17.03 26.66
CA GLY A 117 -21.64 -18.28 26.48
C GLY A 117 -21.32 -19.10 25.21
N GLU A 118 -20.45 -18.61 24.31
CA GLU A 118 -20.02 -19.37 23.13
C GLU A 118 -18.49 -19.54 23.13
N ASP A 119 -18.04 -20.80 23.09
CA ASP A 119 -16.64 -21.17 23.37
C ASP A 119 -15.63 -20.73 22.31
N ARG A 120 -16.05 -20.19 21.15
CA ARG A 120 -15.16 -19.61 20.14
C ARG A 120 -15.93 -18.62 19.28
N TYR A 121 -15.61 -17.33 19.39
CA TYR A 121 -16.10 -16.34 18.44
C TYR A 121 -14.99 -15.88 17.49
N ARG A 122 -15.29 -15.90 16.20
CA ARG A 122 -14.55 -15.16 15.15
C ARG A 122 -15.41 -13.96 14.83
N ALA A 123 -14.84 -12.75 14.82
CA ALA A 123 -15.59 -11.58 14.34
C ALA A 123 -16.22 -11.90 12.98
N PRO A 124 -17.50 -11.56 12.73
CA PRO A 124 -18.10 -11.77 11.43
C PRO A 124 -17.26 -11.03 10.42
N ARG A 125 -17.02 -11.64 9.25
CA ARG A 125 -16.43 -10.92 8.14
C ARG A 125 -17.21 -9.62 7.94
N TYR A 126 -16.51 -8.50 7.82
CA TYR A 126 -17.10 -7.20 7.52
C TYR A 126 -18.00 -6.57 8.59
N ASP A 127 -17.79 -6.86 9.89
CA ASP A 127 -18.46 -6.08 10.94
C ASP A 127 -18.04 -4.59 10.85
N PRO A 128 -18.96 -3.67 10.49
CA PRO A 128 -18.61 -2.27 10.25
C PRO A 128 -18.03 -1.57 11.48
N ALA A 129 -18.48 -1.95 12.68
CA ALA A 129 -17.98 -1.35 13.92
C ALA A 129 -16.52 -1.75 14.19
N TYR A 130 -16.17 -2.99 13.85
CA TYR A 130 -14.81 -3.50 14.00
C TYR A 130 -13.84 -2.81 13.02
N ILE A 131 -14.24 -2.71 11.74
CA ILE A 131 -13.46 -2.02 10.72
C ILE A 131 -13.26 -0.55 11.08
N THR A 132 -14.34 0.15 11.43
CA THR A 132 -14.27 1.56 11.86
C THR A 132 -13.43 1.74 13.12
N GLY A 133 -13.49 0.81 14.06
CA GLY A 133 -12.66 0.84 15.27
C GLY A 133 -11.17 0.76 14.95
N ALA A 134 -10.77 -0.18 14.09
CA ALA A 134 -9.38 -0.32 13.65
C ALA A 134 -8.88 0.94 12.94
N ILE A 135 -9.68 1.51 12.01
CA ILE A 135 -9.31 2.72 11.26
C ILE A 135 -9.13 3.91 12.21
N ASN A 136 -10.08 4.13 13.13
CA ASN A 136 -9.96 5.20 14.11
C ASN A 136 -8.74 5.03 15.01
N TYR A 137 -8.43 3.80 15.40
CA TYR A 137 -7.26 3.50 16.22
C TYR A 137 -5.95 3.85 15.47
N PHE A 138 -5.84 3.46 14.20
CA PHE A 138 -4.67 3.78 13.37
C PHE A 138 -4.43 5.29 13.30
N TYR A 139 -5.47 6.07 12.99
CA TYR A 139 -5.36 7.52 12.92
C TYR A 139 -5.04 8.13 14.29
N GLN A 140 -5.76 7.71 15.35
CA GLN A 140 -5.50 8.20 16.71
C GLN A 140 -4.06 7.96 17.13
N ARG A 141 -3.49 6.79 16.79
CA ARG A 141 -2.11 6.46 17.13
C ARG A 141 -1.11 7.40 16.46
N GLY A 142 -1.33 7.76 15.19
CA GLY A 142 -0.51 8.76 14.51
C GLY A 142 -0.52 10.12 15.19
N HIS A 143 -1.68 10.57 15.69
CA HIS A 143 -1.79 11.77 16.51
C HIS A 143 -1.05 11.64 17.85
N ASP A 144 -1.21 10.52 18.55
CA ASP A 144 -0.56 10.28 19.84
C ASP A 144 0.98 10.28 19.72
N LEU A 145 1.49 9.87 18.57
CA LEU A 145 2.90 9.89 18.21
C LEU A 145 3.38 11.26 17.68
N ASN A 146 2.46 12.22 17.47
CA ASN A 146 2.72 13.50 16.81
C ASN A 146 3.45 13.34 15.47
N LEU A 147 3.06 12.35 14.67
CA LEU A 147 3.69 12.12 13.39
C LEU A 147 3.31 13.25 12.42
N THR A 148 4.33 13.87 11.84
CA THR A 148 4.18 14.81 10.73
C THR A 148 5.06 14.37 9.57
N PRO A 149 4.76 13.25 8.90
CA PRO A 149 5.66 12.74 7.89
C PRO A 149 5.30 13.27 6.51
N ASP A 150 6.35 13.41 5.72
CA ASP A 150 6.28 13.71 4.29
C ASP A 150 6.09 12.41 3.47
N ASP A 151 6.27 11.24 4.10
CA ASP A 151 6.24 9.92 3.46
C ASP A 151 5.19 8.99 4.11
N PRO A 152 4.23 8.45 3.32
CA PRO A 152 3.15 7.61 3.83
C PRO A 152 3.62 6.20 4.27
N VAL A 153 4.72 5.68 3.72
CA VAL A 153 5.29 4.40 4.13
C VAL A 153 5.93 4.55 5.51
N ASP A 154 6.73 5.59 5.72
CA ASP A 154 7.31 5.91 7.04
C ASP A 154 6.23 6.12 8.10
N TYR A 155 5.18 6.89 7.76
CA TYR A 155 4.02 7.06 8.64
C TYR A 155 3.45 5.70 9.07
N ALA A 156 3.16 4.85 8.10
CA ALA A 156 2.51 3.57 8.33
C ALA A 156 3.39 2.63 9.17
N VAL A 157 4.69 2.56 8.86
CA VAL A 157 5.67 1.77 9.63
C VAL A 157 5.71 2.25 11.09
N GLU A 158 5.81 3.55 11.31
CA GLU A 158 5.93 4.12 12.66
C GLU A 158 4.66 3.88 13.49
N VAL A 159 3.47 4.11 12.93
CA VAL A 159 2.20 3.82 13.60
C VAL A 159 2.10 2.35 14.00
N GLN A 160 2.48 1.45 13.10
CA GLN A 160 2.29 0.02 13.29
C GLN A 160 3.32 -0.56 14.26
N THR A 161 4.59 -0.28 14.04
CA THR A 161 5.68 -0.96 14.75
C THR A 161 5.88 -0.47 16.18
N THR A 162 5.40 0.75 16.49
CA THR A 162 5.38 1.29 17.85
C THR A 162 4.08 1.03 18.60
N ASP A 163 3.08 0.44 17.94
CA ASP A 163 1.83 0.06 18.57
C ASP A 163 2.01 -1.19 19.45
N VAL A 164 1.29 -1.18 20.57
CA VAL A 164 1.29 -2.22 21.59
C VAL A 164 -0.16 -2.50 21.96
N ARG A 165 -0.64 -3.69 21.63
CA ARG A 165 -2.03 -4.08 21.85
C ARG A 165 -2.17 -5.19 22.89
N PRO A 166 -3.29 -5.25 23.63
CA PRO A 166 -3.61 -6.43 24.42
C PRO A 166 -3.62 -7.69 23.54
N ALA A 167 -3.07 -8.76 24.07
CA ALA A 167 -3.14 -10.08 23.47
C ALA A 167 -4.61 -10.47 23.32
N SER A 168 -4.95 -11.08 22.19
CA SER A 168 -6.32 -11.49 21.89
C SER A 168 -6.92 -12.48 22.91
N LEU A 169 -6.08 -13.12 23.74
CA LEU A 169 -6.44 -14.08 24.77
C LEU A 169 -5.55 -13.89 26.03
N GLY A 170 -5.78 -12.84 26.81
CA GLY A 170 -5.23 -12.70 28.18
C GLY A 170 -4.68 -11.32 28.53
N ASP A 171 -4.08 -11.21 29.71
CA ASP A 171 -3.59 -9.94 30.29
C ASP A 171 -2.23 -9.47 29.75
N LYS A 172 -1.72 -10.11 28.70
CA LYS A 172 -0.43 -9.77 28.09
C LYS A 172 -0.64 -8.70 27.02
N THR A 173 0.39 -7.90 26.75
CA THR A 173 0.44 -7.01 25.59
C THR A 173 1.45 -7.53 24.58
N TYR A 174 1.14 -7.42 23.30
CA TYR A 174 2.06 -7.73 22.21
C TYR A 174 2.44 -6.47 21.44
N THR A 175 3.71 -6.42 21.06
CA THR A 175 4.19 -5.53 19.99
C THR A 175 3.77 -6.07 18.64
N TYR A 176 3.82 -5.23 17.62
CA TYR A 176 3.47 -5.58 16.25
C TYR A 176 4.10 -6.90 15.80
N TYR A 177 5.43 -7.04 15.93
CA TYR A 177 6.15 -8.23 15.49
C TYR A 177 5.79 -9.51 16.26
N GLN A 178 5.49 -9.39 17.55
CA GLN A 178 5.15 -10.53 18.41
C GLN A 178 3.75 -11.08 18.09
N ASP A 179 2.87 -10.20 17.62
CA ASP A 179 1.52 -10.57 17.22
C ASP A 179 1.49 -11.33 15.89
N ARG A 180 2.51 -11.13 15.04
CA ARG A 180 2.73 -11.83 13.76
C ARG A 180 3.31 -13.23 13.95
N VAL A 181 2.49 -14.19 14.39
CA VAL A 181 2.92 -15.60 14.37
C VAL A 181 2.73 -16.18 12.98
N THR A 182 3.82 -16.66 12.39
CA THR A 182 3.84 -17.39 11.13
C THR A 182 2.88 -18.58 11.18
N GLN A 183 1.91 -18.63 10.27
CA GLN A 183 1.18 -19.88 10.04
C GLN A 183 2.18 -20.92 9.52
N ARG A 184 2.39 -22.00 10.30
CA ARG A 184 3.05 -23.27 9.90
C ARG A 184 4.20 -23.13 8.89
N GLY A 185 5.34 -22.59 9.34
CA GLY A 185 6.60 -22.71 8.61
C GLY A 185 6.78 -21.78 7.40
N GLU A 186 5.85 -20.86 7.14
CA GLU A 186 6.13 -19.73 6.24
C GLU A 186 7.08 -18.72 6.91
N PRO A 187 7.97 -18.07 6.15
CA PRO A 187 8.74 -16.93 6.65
C PRO A 187 7.79 -15.83 7.13
N ASN A 188 8.06 -15.25 8.30
CA ASN A 188 7.31 -14.08 8.75
C ASN A 188 7.60 -12.93 7.79
N ARG A 189 6.63 -12.59 6.94
CA ARG A 189 6.74 -11.51 5.95
C ARG A 189 6.79 -10.12 6.58
N PHE A 190 6.56 -10.05 7.89
CA PHE A 190 6.61 -8.86 8.74
C PHE A 190 7.51 -9.12 9.95
N ALA A 191 8.63 -9.83 9.76
CA ALA A 191 9.55 -10.23 10.84
C ALA A 191 10.22 -9.06 11.56
N ASP A 192 10.47 -7.99 10.82
CA ASP A 192 11.21 -6.81 11.25
C ASP A 192 10.77 -5.58 10.44
N GLU A 193 11.27 -4.40 10.83
CA GLU A 193 10.92 -3.13 10.18
C GLU A 193 11.25 -3.11 8.69
N SER A 194 12.37 -3.71 8.28
CA SER A 194 12.77 -3.75 6.87
C SER A 194 11.77 -4.55 6.04
N ALA A 195 11.27 -5.65 6.59
CA ALA A 195 10.25 -6.47 5.95
C ALA A 195 8.91 -5.71 5.83
N VAL A 196 8.47 -5.04 6.91
CA VAL A 196 7.26 -4.20 6.91
C VAL A 196 7.37 -3.09 5.87
N ARG A 197 8.47 -2.33 5.91
CA ARG A 197 8.75 -1.23 4.98
C ARG A 197 8.72 -1.69 3.54
N THR A 198 9.37 -2.81 3.23
CA THR A 198 9.37 -3.37 1.86
C THR A 198 7.93 -3.64 1.39
N ARG A 199 7.10 -4.26 2.24
CA ARG A 199 5.70 -4.53 1.91
C ARG A 199 4.88 -3.27 1.73
N TYR A 200 5.09 -2.27 2.56
CA TYR A 200 4.37 -1.01 2.45
C TYR A 200 4.82 -0.21 1.22
N SER A 201 6.10 -0.25 0.86
CA SER A 201 6.59 0.33 -0.40
C SER A 201 6.00 -0.37 -1.63
N GLU A 202 5.83 -1.70 -1.61
CA GLU A 202 5.13 -2.46 -2.66
C GLU A 202 3.64 -2.09 -2.74
N ALA A 203 3.02 -1.78 -1.60
CA ALA A 203 1.61 -1.44 -1.48
C ALA A 203 1.27 -0.01 -1.92
N LEU A 204 2.21 0.94 -1.76
CA LEU A 204 1.96 2.36 -1.96
C LEU A 204 1.35 2.71 -3.33
N PRO A 205 1.83 2.18 -4.48
CA PRO A 205 1.23 2.50 -5.78
C PRO A 205 -0.26 2.15 -5.87
N TYR A 206 -0.69 1.05 -5.22
CA TYR A 206 -2.09 0.64 -5.17
C TYR A 206 -2.91 1.54 -4.26
N ALA A 207 -2.34 1.99 -3.13
CA ALA A 207 -2.95 2.98 -2.25
C ALA A 207 -3.13 4.34 -2.95
N GLU A 208 -2.13 4.80 -3.71
CA GLU A 208 -2.21 6.01 -4.52
C GLU A 208 -3.28 5.91 -5.62
N ALA A 209 -3.34 4.76 -6.30
CA ALA A 209 -4.40 4.50 -7.28
C ALA A 209 -5.78 4.50 -6.62
N ALA A 210 -5.91 3.90 -5.43
CA ALA A 210 -7.16 3.83 -4.68
C ALA A 210 -7.64 5.23 -4.28
N LEU A 211 -6.76 6.05 -3.70
CA LEU A 211 -7.10 7.41 -3.31
C LEU A 211 -7.48 8.26 -4.52
N ARG A 212 -6.78 8.13 -5.65
CA ARG A 212 -7.07 8.90 -6.87
C ARG A 212 -8.42 8.53 -7.51
N GLN A 213 -8.77 7.24 -7.48
CA GLN A 213 -9.97 6.73 -8.16
C GLN A 213 -11.23 6.79 -7.30
N ILE A 214 -11.09 6.80 -5.96
CA ILE A 214 -12.22 6.72 -5.02
C ILE A 214 -12.36 7.99 -4.16
N GLY A 215 -11.25 8.65 -3.82
CA GLY A 215 -11.25 9.86 -2.98
C GLY A 215 -11.59 11.13 -3.75
#